data_AF-A0A9E4AL64-F1
#
_entry.id   AF-A0A9E4AL64-F1
#
_cell.length_a   1.000
_cell.length_b   1.000
_cell.length_c   1.000
_cell.angle_alpha   90.00
_cell.angle_beta   90.00
_cell.angle_gamma   90.00
#
_symmetry.space_group_name_H-M   'P 1'
#
loop_
_entity.id
_entity.type
_entity.pdbx_description
1 polymer ?
#
loop_
_entity_poly.entity_id
_entity_poly.type
_entity_poly.pdbx_seq_one_letter_code
_entity_poly.pdbx_strand_id
1 'polypeptide(L)'
;MPEDFDFRWAAVILSGGIGFLAIGLMFAASMFISSRRHSSVKLTPYECGIPPTPFRWSQINIRYYIFAILFLIFDVEAVFLFPWAVVFLDDAVGSVPFYAMLIFLAVLAFAILYGWRKGALQWSR
;
A
#
# COMPACT_ATOMS: atom_id res chain seq x y z
N MET A 1 -7.22 1.35 32.80
CA MET A 1 -8.18 1.71 31.73
C MET A 1 -8.32 0.55 30.74
N PRO A 2 -9.18 -0.46 31.01
CA PRO A 2 -9.32 -1.62 30.11
C PRO A 2 -10.67 -1.70 29.37
N GLU A 3 -11.76 -1.14 29.91
CA GLU A 3 -13.13 -1.34 29.36
C GLU A 3 -13.32 -0.76 27.94
N ASP A 4 -12.58 0.30 27.59
CA ASP A 4 -12.69 0.94 26.27
C ASP A 4 -11.87 0.21 25.19
N PHE A 5 -10.88 -0.60 25.57
CA PHE A 5 -10.01 -1.28 24.61
C PHE A 5 -10.79 -2.35 23.84
N ASP A 6 -11.50 -3.21 24.58
CA ASP A 6 -12.30 -4.30 24.00
C ASP A 6 -13.41 -3.75 23.10
N PHE A 7 -14.08 -2.68 23.51
CA PHE A 7 -15.10 -2.01 22.71
C PHE A 7 -14.53 -1.41 21.41
N ARG A 8 -13.36 -0.76 21.47
CA ARG A 8 -12.71 -0.17 20.29
C ARG A 8 -12.26 -1.22 19.28
N TRP A 9 -11.65 -2.32 19.74
CA TRP A 9 -11.26 -3.41 18.84
C TRP A 9 -12.45 -4.19 18.30
N ALA A 10 -13.49 -4.39 19.12
CA ALA A 10 -14.75 -4.97 18.66
C ALA A 10 -15.37 -4.12 17.55
N ALA A 11 -15.36 -2.79 17.67
CA ALA A 11 -15.86 -1.89 16.62
C ALA A 11 -15.04 -1.99 15.32
N VAL A 12 -13.72 -2.09 15.40
CA VAL A 12 -12.84 -2.26 14.23
C VAL A 12 -13.10 -3.60 13.53
N ILE A 13 -13.17 -4.69 14.28
CA ILE A 13 -13.43 -6.03 13.74
C ILE A 13 -14.84 -6.09 13.13
N LEU A 14 -15.83 -5.53 13.83
CA LEU A 14 -17.21 -5.52 13.37
C LEU A 14 -17.36 -4.71 12.08
N SER A 15 -16.77 -3.50 12.02
CA SER A 15 -16.82 -2.66 10.82
C SER A 15 -16.11 -3.31 9.63
N GLY A 16 -14.94 -3.90 9.85
CA GLY A 16 -14.24 -4.69 8.82
C GLY A 16 -15.05 -5.89 8.35
N GLY A 17 -15.67 -6.62 9.28
CA GLY A 17 -16.52 -7.77 9.00
C GLY A 17 -17.78 -7.39 8.22
N ILE A 18 -18.46 -6.32 8.60
CA ILE A 18 -19.62 -5.78 7.87
C ILE A 18 -19.21 -5.36 6.46
N GLY A 19 -18.08 -4.66 6.30
CA GLY A 19 -17.58 -4.27 4.98
C GLY A 19 -17.29 -5.46 4.09
N PHE A 20 -16.61 -6.48 4.62
CA PHE A 20 -16.34 -7.72 3.90
C PHE A 20 -17.62 -8.46 3.51
N LEU A 21 -18.57 -8.59 4.44
CA LEU A 21 -19.87 -9.23 4.19
C LEU A 21 -20.69 -8.47 3.15
N ALA A 22 -20.72 -7.14 3.22
CA ALA A 22 -21.44 -6.31 2.26
C ALA A 22 -20.88 -6.50 0.85
N ILE A 23 -19.55 -6.41 0.68
CA ILE A 23 -18.88 -6.65 -0.61
C ILE A 23 -19.14 -8.09 -1.09
N GLY A 24 -19.01 -9.08 -0.21
CA GLY A 24 -19.30 -10.48 -0.53
C GLY A 24 -20.74 -10.71 -0.99
N LEU A 25 -21.71 -10.08 -0.31
CA LEU A 25 -23.12 -10.15 -0.67
C LEU A 25 -23.39 -9.46 -2.02
N MET A 26 -22.72 -8.35 -2.32
CA MET A 26 -22.83 -7.68 -3.63
C MET A 26 -22.33 -8.58 -4.76
N PHE A 27 -21.18 -9.27 -4.57
CA PHE A 27 -20.69 -10.24 -5.55
C PHE A 27 -21.62 -11.45 -5.68
N ALA A 28 -22.16 -11.97 -4.57
CA ALA A 28 -23.12 -13.07 -4.59
C ALA A 28 -24.42 -12.67 -5.31
N ALA A 29 -25.00 -11.52 -4.98
CA ALA A 29 -26.17 -10.98 -5.65
C ALA A 29 -25.91 -10.77 -7.14
N SER A 30 -24.76 -10.23 -7.53
CA SER A 30 -24.35 -10.11 -8.93
C SER A 30 -24.30 -11.48 -9.61
N MET A 31 -23.80 -12.52 -8.93
CA MET A 31 -23.76 -13.88 -9.46
C MET A 31 -25.16 -14.47 -9.70
N PHE A 32 -26.12 -14.25 -8.81
CA PHE A 32 -27.48 -14.77 -8.92
C PHE A 32 -28.42 -13.96 -9.83
N ILE A 33 -28.27 -12.63 -9.86
CA ILE A 33 -29.18 -11.72 -10.60
C ILE A 33 -28.71 -11.50 -12.05
N SER A 34 -27.40 -11.58 -12.33
CA SER A 34 -26.86 -11.25 -13.65
C SER A 34 -27.28 -12.24 -14.74
N SER A 35 -27.73 -11.74 -15.91
CA SER A 35 -27.95 -12.55 -17.11
C SER A 35 -26.61 -12.97 -17.73
N ARG A 36 -26.15 -14.17 -17.37
CA ARG A 36 -24.87 -14.73 -17.81
C ARG A 36 -24.95 -15.30 -19.23
N ARG A 37 -24.95 -14.42 -20.23
CA ARG A 37 -24.80 -14.81 -21.65
C ARG A 37 -23.32 -14.89 -22.03
N HIS A 38 -22.74 -16.07 -21.87
CA HIS A 38 -21.38 -16.38 -22.29
C HIS A 38 -21.34 -16.62 -23.80
N SER A 39 -20.38 -16.02 -24.49
CA SER A 39 -20.03 -16.32 -25.88
C SER A 39 -18.51 -16.29 -26.01
N SER A 40 -17.96 -17.07 -26.94
CA SER A 40 -16.51 -17.10 -27.18
C SER A 40 -15.97 -15.68 -27.43
N VAL A 41 -16.65 -14.89 -28.28
CA VAL A 41 -16.29 -13.50 -28.60
C VAL A 41 -16.38 -12.56 -27.39
N LYS A 42 -17.31 -12.75 -26.44
CA LYS A 42 -17.37 -11.91 -25.23
C LYS A 42 -16.23 -12.21 -24.24
N LEU A 43 -15.69 -13.42 -24.29
CA LEU A 43 -14.62 -13.88 -23.40
C LEU A 43 -13.21 -13.66 -23.98
N THR A 44 -13.09 -13.21 -25.23
CA THR A 44 -11.79 -12.85 -25.81
C THR A 44 -11.29 -11.53 -25.24
N PRO A 45 -9.98 -11.38 -24.97
CA PRO A 45 -9.39 -10.10 -24.59
C PRO A 45 -9.73 -8.99 -25.58
N TYR A 46 -9.89 -7.77 -25.05
CA TYR A 46 -10.26 -6.63 -25.87
C TYR A 46 -9.08 -6.17 -26.73
N GLU A 47 -9.21 -6.32 -28.04
CA GLU A 47 -8.29 -5.73 -29.03
C GLU A 47 -9.03 -5.49 -30.36
N CYS A 48 -10.25 -4.95 -30.31
CA CYS A 48 -11.10 -4.67 -31.48
C CYS A 48 -11.27 -5.86 -32.46
N GLY A 49 -11.28 -7.09 -31.96
CA GLY A 49 -11.40 -8.31 -32.77
C GLY A 49 -10.09 -8.86 -33.32
N ILE A 50 -8.95 -8.23 -33.02
CA ILE A 50 -7.62 -8.74 -33.31
C ILE A 50 -7.27 -9.79 -32.24
N PRO A 51 -6.79 -11.00 -32.60
CA PRO A 51 -6.35 -11.96 -31.62
C PRO A 51 -5.15 -11.38 -30.87
N PRO A 52 -5.16 -11.39 -29.52
CA PRO A 52 -4.11 -10.78 -28.74
C PRO A 52 -2.78 -11.44 -29.05
N THR A 53 -1.77 -10.60 -29.23
CA THR A 53 -0.41 -11.07 -29.43
C THR A 53 -0.05 -11.99 -28.26
N PRO A 54 0.43 -13.23 -28.49
CA PRO A 54 0.81 -14.12 -27.39
C PRO A 54 1.78 -13.39 -26.48
N PHE A 55 1.60 -13.57 -25.17
CA PHE A 55 2.38 -12.94 -24.10
C PHE A 55 3.87 -13.17 -24.33
N ARG A 56 4.49 -12.33 -25.15
CA ARG A 56 5.93 -12.16 -25.17
C ARG A 56 6.24 -11.56 -23.81
N TRP A 57 7.36 -11.93 -23.19
CA TRP A 57 7.79 -11.33 -21.94
C TRP A 57 7.92 -9.83 -22.17
N SER A 58 6.82 -9.11 -21.91
CA SER A 58 6.79 -7.67 -21.99
C SER A 58 7.86 -7.22 -21.02
N GLN A 59 8.78 -6.40 -21.52
CA GLN A 59 9.84 -5.85 -20.69
C GLN A 59 9.21 -4.86 -19.74
N ILE A 60 8.58 -5.38 -18.68
CA ILE A 60 8.11 -4.60 -17.55
C ILE A 60 9.34 -3.81 -17.09
N ASN A 61 9.20 -2.50 -17.10
CA ASN A 61 10.32 -1.61 -16.87
C ASN A 61 10.90 -1.88 -15.46
N ILE A 62 12.20 -2.17 -15.36
CA ILE A 62 12.89 -2.44 -14.08
C ILE A 62 12.66 -1.34 -13.05
N ARG A 63 12.31 -0.13 -13.49
CA ARG A 63 11.98 1.00 -12.64
C ARG A 63 10.83 0.68 -11.67
N TYR A 64 9.82 -0.09 -12.05
CA TYR A 64 8.74 -0.48 -11.13
C TYR A 64 9.28 -1.25 -9.91
N TYR A 65 10.26 -2.12 -10.14
CA TYR A 65 10.93 -2.87 -9.08
C TYR A 65 11.76 -1.95 -8.17
N ILE A 66 12.49 -0.99 -8.76
CA ILE A 66 13.27 -0.01 -7.99
C ILE A 66 12.35 0.84 -7.08
N PHE A 67 11.20 1.29 -7.61
CA PHE A 67 10.21 2.01 -6.80
C PHE A 67 9.63 1.14 -5.69
N ALA A 68 9.32 -0.13 -5.96
CA ALA A 68 8.79 -1.04 -4.95
C ALA A 68 9.77 -1.28 -3.79
N ILE A 69 11.06 -1.49 -4.09
CA ILE A 69 12.08 -1.67 -3.05
C ILE A 69 12.32 -0.38 -2.26
N LEU A 70 12.39 0.76 -2.94
CA LEU A 70 12.57 2.05 -2.27
C LEU A 70 11.38 2.35 -1.34
N PHE A 71 10.16 2.06 -1.79
CA PHE A 71 8.95 2.16 -0.96
C PHE A 71 9.03 1.23 0.26
N LEU A 72 9.41 -0.04 0.06
CA LEU A 72 9.50 -1.01 1.16
C LEU A 72 10.52 -0.57 2.22
N ILE A 73 11.70 -0.10 1.82
CA ILE A 73 12.72 0.39 2.75
C ILE A 73 12.18 1.61 3.52
N PHE A 74 11.58 2.58 2.83
CA PHE A 74 11.01 3.76 3.45
C PHE A 74 9.85 3.43 4.41
N ASP A 75 9.00 2.46 4.06
CA ASP A 75 7.87 2.02 4.88
C ASP A 75 8.34 1.37 6.18
N VAL A 76 9.35 0.49 6.11
CA VAL A 76 9.98 -0.07 7.31
C VAL A 76 10.58 1.03 8.20
N GLU A 77 11.21 2.03 7.61
CA GLU A 77 11.76 3.16 8.37
C GLU A 77 10.65 4.02 9.01
N ALA A 78 9.52 4.22 8.32
CA ALA A 78 8.38 4.98 8.85
C ALA A 78 7.74 4.30 10.07
N VAL A 79 7.78 2.96 10.18
CA VAL A 79 7.29 2.25 11.36
C VAL A 79 8.04 2.66 12.64
N PHE A 80 9.30 3.09 12.55
CA PHE A 80 10.05 3.57 13.71
C PHE A 80 9.55 4.92 14.26
N LEU A 81 8.73 5.64 13.51
CA LEU A 81 8.11 6.89 14.00
C LEU A 81 7.13 6.61 15.15
N PHE A 82 6.46 5.45 15.18
CA PHE A 82 5.49 5.11 16.23
C PHE A 82 6.11 4.94 17.62
N PRO A 83 7.11 4.06 17.84
CA PRO A 83 7.74 3.93 19.16
C PRO A 83 8.44 5.22 19.57
N TRP A 84 9.05 5.95 18.64
CA TRP A 84 9.61 7.26 18.93
C TRP A 84 8.55 8.25 19.43
N ALA A 85 7.39 8.32 18.78
CA ALA A 85 6.33 9.25 19.17
C ALA A 85 5.83 8.97 20.60
N VAL A 86 5.78 7.70 20.99
CA VAL A 86 5.43 7.31 22.37
C VAL A 86 6.51 7.76 23.36
N VAL A 87 7.80 7.56 23.04
CA VAL A 87 8.92 7.98 23.91
C VAL A 87 9.05 9.50 23.98
N PHE A 88 8.75 10.23 22.90
CA PHE A 88 8.79 11.69 22.87
C PHE A 88 7.74 12.33 23.79
N LEU A 89 6.62 11.62 24.05
CA LEU A 89 5.59 12.07 24.99
C LEU A 89 5.96 11.82 26.46
N ASP A 90 7.07 11.11 26.73
CA ASP A 90 7.56 10.89 28.09
C ASP A 90 8.54 12.00 28.51
N ASP A 91 8.10 12.85 29.45
CA ASP A 91 8.86 13.98 29.97
C ASP A 91 10.19 13.58 30.65
N ALA A 92 10.34 12.31 31.06
CA ALA A 92 11.53 11.82 31.75
C ALA A 92 12.79 11.77 30.86
N VAL A 93 12.61 11.72 29.52
CA VAL A 93 13.71 11.48 28.57
C VAL A 93 14.33 12.80 28.06
N GLY A 94 13.70 13.94 28.35
CA GLY A 94 14.19 15.27 27.96
C GLY A 94 14.25 15.48 26.44
N SER A 95 15.21 16.26 25.96
CA SER A 95 15.30 16.65 24.53
C SER A 95 15.99 15.62 23.63
N VAL A 96 16.49 14.51 24.18
CA VAL A 96 17.23 13.49 23.42
C VAL A 96 16.40 12.86 22.27
N PRO A 97 15.14 12.45 22.49
CA PRO A 97 14.33 11.85 21.43
C PRO A 97 14.08 12.82 20.27
N PHE A 98 13.98 14.12 20.55
CA PHE A 98 13.82 15.14 19.52
C PHE A 98 14.99 15.16 18.54
N TYR A 99 16.22 15.25 19.05
CA TYR A 99 17.42 15.28 18.20
C TYR A 99 17.66 13.95 17.50
N ALA A 100 17.36 12.82 18.15
CA ALA A 100 17.44 11.50 17.54
C ALA A 100 16.53 11.41 16.30
N MET A 101 15.28 11.89 16.40
CA MET A 101 14.35 11.89 15.27
C MET A 101 14.73 12.90 14.20
N LEU A 102 15.27 14.05 14.56
CA LEU A 102 15.77 15.03 13.60
C LEU A 102 16.88 14.41 12.73
N ILE A 103 17.82 13.69 13.34
CA ILE A 103 18.88 12.98 12.61
C ILE A 103 18.28 11.86 11.75
N PHE A 104 17.35 11.07 12.29
CA PHE A 104 16.69 9.99 11.57
C PHE A 104 15.97 10.50 10.30
N LEU A 105 15.17 11.55 10.42
CA LEU A 105 14.50 12.19 9.30
C LEU A 105 15.48 12.81 8.29
N ALA A 106 16.61 13.34 8.77
CA ALA A 106 17.65 13.86 7.89
C ALA A 106 18.28 12.75 7.03
N VAL A 107 18.50 11.56 7.59
CA VAL A 107 19.01 10.39 6.85
C VAL A 107 17.99 9.93 5.80
N LEU A 108 16.71 9.84 6.17
CA LEU A 108 15.61 9.53 5.24
C LEU A 108 15.53 10.52 4.08
N ALA A 109 15.53 11.82 4.40
CA ALA A 109 15.50 12.88 3.40
C ALA A 109 16.72 12.82 2.47
N PHE A 110 17.90 12.52 3.02
CA PHE A 110 19.12 12.35 2.25
C PHE A 110 19.04 11.17 1.29
N ALA A 111 18.51 10.02 1.73
CA ALA A 111 18.35 8.84 0.88
C ALA A 111 17.44 9.13 -0.33
N ILE A 112 16.30 9.81 -0.11
CA ILE A 112 15.38 10.23 -1.18
C ILE A 112 16.05 11.23 -2.11
N LEU A 113 16.71 12.26 -1.57
CA LEU A 113 17.38 13.30 -2.35
C LEU A 113 18.50 12.70 -3.22
N TYR A 114 19.27 11.76 -2.67
CA TYR A 114 20.31 11.04 -3.39
C TYR A 114 19.72 10.19 -4.53
N GLY A 115 18.66 9.42 -4.25
CA GLY A 115 17.95 8.63 -5.25
C GLY A 115 17.39 9.49 -6.39
N TRP A 116 16.89 10.68 -6.08
CA TRP A 116 16.43 11.64 -7.07
C TRP A 116 17.58 12.18 -7.93
N ARG A 117 18.69 12.60 -7.30
CA ARG A 117 19.88 13.08 -8.00
C ARG A 117 20.49 12.02 -8.92
N LYS A 118 20.39 10.74 -8.57
CA LYS A 118 20.81 9.61 -9.41
C LYS A 118 19.82 9.25 -10.50
N GLY A 119 18.66 9.89 -10.58
CA GLY A 119 17.65 9.62 -11.59
C GLY A 119 16.84 8.35 -11.36
N ALA A 120 16.97 7.70 -10.20
CA ALA A 120 16.21 6.49 -9.87
C ALA A 120 14.69 6.74 -9.81
N LEU A 121 14.31 7.98 -9.49
CA LEU A 121 12.92 8.43 -9.40
C LEU A 121 12.38 9.06 -10.70
N GLN A 122 13.19 9.11 -11.77
CA GLN A 122 12.77 9.72 -13.02
C GLN A 122 11.96 8.75 -13.88
N TRP A 123 10.78 9.20 -14.30
CA TRP A 123 9.97 8.50 -15.29
C TRP A 123 10.48 8.87 -16.69
N SER A 124 10.93 7.88 -17.47
CA SER A 124 11.21 8.08 -18.90
C SER A 124 9.87 8.22 -19.62
N ARG A 125 9.80 9.13 -20.58
CA ARG A 125 8.88 8.94 -21.70
C ARG A 125 9.26 7.68 -22.49
#